data_AF-A0A9P6RCN3-F1
#
_entry.id   AF-A0A9P6RCN3-F1
#
_cell.length_a   1.000
_cell.length_b   1.000
_cell.length_c   1.000
_cell.angle_alpha   90.00
_cell.angle_beta   90.00
_cell.angle_gamma   90.00
#
_symmetry.space_group_name_H-M   'P 1'
#
loop_
_entity.id
_entity.type
_entity.pdbx_description
1 polymer ?
#
loop_
_entity_poly.entity_id
_entity_poly.type
_entity_poly.pdbx_seq_one_letter_code
_entity_poly.pdbx_strand_id
1 'polypeptide(L)'
;MKRTMEHPSTAHAPPAKKSPYFIPRAGNPPSPPPGVTAEMCSFDICSKRLTEDDAKKLADHDRSFHRRHAVHTAINNQSKIITKAINKQSAAITAAINEQTEVLKEHTAAINNHTAAINDQYE
;
A
#
# COMPACT_ATOMS: atom_id res chain seq x y z
N MET A 1 -26.21 -21.78 -24.38
CA MET A 1 -26.48 -20.34 -24.63
C MET A 1 -25.14 -19.63 -24.76
N LYS A 2 -24.89 -19.03 -25.92
CA LYS A 2 -23.61 -18.45 -26.35
C LYS A 2 -23.44 -17.05 -25.73
N ARG A 3 -22.27 -16.73 -25.19
CA ARG A 3 -21.94 -15.39 -24.69
C ARG A 3 -21.41 -14.55 -25.86
N THR A 4 -22.11 -13.50 -26.23
CA THR A 4 -21.62 -12.45 -27.13
C THR A 4 -20.93 -11.40 -26.27
N MET A 5 -19.60 -11.28 -26.42
CA MET A 5 -18.85 -10.11 -25.94
C MET A 5 -18.65 -9.18 -27.13
N GLU A 6 -19.21 -7.99 -27.04
CA GLU A 6 -19.00 -6.91 -28.02
C GLU A 6 -17.55 -6.38 -27.90
N HIS A 7 -16.84 -6.37 -29.03
CA HIS A 7 -15.51 -5.77 -29.16
C HIS A 7 -15.63 -4.24 -29.33
N PRO A 8 -14.80 -3.41 -28.64
CA PRO A 8 -14.69 -2.01 -28.98
C PRO A 8 -13.88 -1.84 -30.28
N SER A 9 -14.58 -1.38 -31.33
CA SER A 9 -14.05 -1.01 -32.63
C SER A 9 -13.11 0.19 -32.52
N THR A 10 -11.82 0.01 -32.86
CA THR A 10 -10.84 1.09 -33.00
C THR A 10 -10.80 1.53 -34.45
N ALA A 11 -11.55 2.57 -34.78
CA ALA A 11 -11.48 3.22 -36.08
C ALA A 11 -10.15 4.00 -36.19
N HIS A 12 -9.26 3.54 -37.07
CA HIS A 12 -8.06 4.26 -37.48
C HIS A 12 -8.44 5.53 -38.24
N ALA A 13 -8.06 6.70 -37.73
CA ALA A 13 -8.10 7.94 -38.48
C ALA A 13 -6.92 7.99 -39.49
N PRO A 14 -7.13 8.44 -40.73
CA PRO A 14 -6.07 8.56 -41.73
C PRO A 14 -5.13 9.74 -41.45
N PRO A 15 -3.88 9.72 -41.95
CA PRO A 15 -2.89 10.76 -41.67
C PRO A 15 -3.27 12.08 -42.37
N ALA A 16 -3.38 13.16 -41.58
CA ALA A 16 -3.63 14.49 -42.10
C ALA A 16 -2.44 14.98 -42.94
N LYS A 17 -2.71 15.27 -44.21
CA LYS A 17 -1.79 15.91 -45.15
C LYS A 17 -1.44 17.31 -44.65
N LYS A 18 -0.15 17.66 -44.69
CA LYS A 18 0.40 18.98 -44.32
C LYS A 18 -0.23 20.08 -45.18
N SER A 19 -0.94 21.01 -44.54
CA SER A 19 -1.34 22.29 -45.14
C SER A 19 -0.27 23.35 -44.82
N PRO A 20 0.16 24.21 -45.77
CA PRO A 20 1.18 25.22 -45.51
C PRO A 20 0.65 26.30 -44.56
N TYR A 21 1.48 26.62 -43.57
CA TYR A 21 1.31 27.63 -42.54
C TYR A 21 0.52 28.88 -42.98
N PHE A 22 -0.65 29.08 -42.39
CA PHE A 22 -1.24 30.42 -42.28
C PHE A 22 -0.65 31.05 -41.00
N ILE A 23 0.27 32.00 -41.15
CA ILE A 23 0.78 32.81 -40.04
C ILE A 23 -0.15 34.02 -39.93
N PRO A 24 -0.97 34.17 -38.87
CA PRO A 24 -1.68 35.41 -38.64
C PRO A 24 -0.64 36.50 -38.40
N ARG A 25 -0.69 37.57 -39.20
CA ARG A 25 0.13 38.76 -38.98
C ARG A 25 -0.25 39.30 -37.60
N ALA A 26 0.64 39.23 -36.63
CA ALA A 26 0.43 39.82 -35.32
C ALA A 26 0.14 41.31 -35.55
N GLY A 27 -1.11 41.72 -35.31
CA GLY A 27 -1.44 43.13 -35.22
C GLY A 27 -0.56 43.75 -34.15
N ASN A 28 -0.05 44.95 -34.40
CA ASN A 28 0.72 45.68 -33.39
C ASN A 28 -0.08 45.73 -32.08
N PRO A 29 0.54 45.48 -30.92
CA PRO A 29 -0.15 45.55 -29.64
C PRO A 29 -0.77 46.94 -29.47
N PRO A 30 -1.97 47.04 -28.86
CA PRO A 30 -2.57 48.35 -28.59
C PRO A 30 -1.63 49.17 -27.72
N SER A 31 -1.43 50.44 -28.09
CA SER A 31 -0.61 51.37 -27.31
C SER A 31 -1.16 51.50 -25.89
N PRO A 32 -0.29 51.52 -24.86
CA PRO A 32 -0.74 51.71 -23.49
C PRO A 32 -1.39 53.08 -23.30
N PRO A 33 -2.36 53.20 -22.37
CA PRO A 33 -3.02 54.47 -22.09
C PRO A 33 -2.01 55.54 -21.64
N PRO A 34 -2.24 56.84 -21.96
CA PRO A 34 -1.33 57.92 -21.60
C PRO A 34 -1.10 57.96 -20.09
N GLY A 35 0.16 57.86 -19.66
CA GLY A 35 0.55 57.91 -18.25
C GLY A 35 1.00 56.58 -17.65
N VAL A 36 0.90 55.46 -18.37
CA VAL A 36 1.44 54.18 -17.93
C VAL A 36 2.79 53.96 -18.61
N THR A 37 3.88 54.25 -17.90
CA THR A 37 5.21 53.80 -18.34
C THR A 37 5.26 52.28 -18.26
N ALA A 38 6.00 51.63 -19.17
CA ALA A 38 6.17 50.18 -19.17
C ALA A 38 6.74 49.63 -17.83
N GLU A 39 7.29 50.51 -16.99
CA GLU A 39 7.77 50.20 -15.63
C GLU A 39 6.65 49.90 -14.62
N MET A 40 5.41 50.32 -14.89
CA MET A 40 4.27 50.03 -14.01
C MET A 40 3.71 48.61 -14.17
N CYS A 41 4.21 47.85 -15.16
CA CYS A 41 3.96 46.41 -15.26
C CYS A 41 5.01 45.59 -14.48
N SER A 42 5.42 46.03 -13.30
CA SER A 42 6.16 45.18 -12.36
C SER A 42 5.20 44.26 -11.62
N PHE A 43 4.51 43.41 -12.39
CA PHE A 43 4.15 42.04 -12.01
C PHE A 43 3.77 41.81 -10.54
N ASP A 44 2.76 42.52 -10.03
CA ASP A 44 2.02 42.14 -8.81
C ASP A 44 1.07 40.95 -9.08
N ILE A 45 1.54 39.97 -9.85
CA ILE A 45 1.08 38.60 -9.69
C ILE A 45 1.99 38.03 -8.64
N CYS A 46 1.50 37.91 -7.40
CA CYS A 46 2.17 37.31 -6.24
C CYS A 46 2.75 35.91 -6.54
N SER A 47 3.83 35.84 -7.31
CA SER A 47 4.74 34.70 -7.36
C SER A 47 5.50 34.75 -6.06
N LYS A 48 4.94 34.14 -5.00
CA LYS A 48 5.73 33.81 -3.81
C LYS A 48 6.89 32.94 -4.28
N ARG A 49 8.06 33.54 -4.48
CA ARG A 49 9.28 32.77 -4.77
C ARG A 49 9.53 31.92 -3.54
N LEU A 50 9.62 30.60 -3.75
CA LEU A 50 10.02 29.68 -2.69
C LEU A 50 11.34 30.19 -2.11
N THR A 51 11.34 30.39 -0.79
CA THR A 51 12.55 30.77 -0.09
C THR A 51 13.44 29.53 0.08
N GLU A 52 14.72 29.74 0.37
CA GLU A 52 15.62 28.63 0.73
C GLU A 52 15.08 27.84 1.94
N ASP A 53 14.42 28.52 2.88
CA ASP A 53 13.74 27.90 4.02
C ASP A 53 12.59 26.99 3.60
N ASP A 54 11.78 27.38 2.61
CA ASP A 54 10.70 26.55 2.08
C ASP A 54 11.25 25.30 1.39
N ALA A 55 12.33 25.45 0.62
CA ALA A 55 13.02 24.33 -0.01
C ALA A 55 13.60 23.36 1.04
N LYS A 56 14.18 23.89 2.13
CA LYS A 56 14.69 23.08 3.24
C LYS A 56 13.57 22.33 3.96
N LYS A 57 12.45 22.98 4.26
CA LYS A 57 11.29 22.35 4.90
C LYS A 57 10.72 21.22 4.05
N LEU A 58 10.67 21.41 2.73
CA LEU A 58 10.23 20.38 1.79
C LEU A 58 11.19 19.17 1.80
N ALA A 59 12.49 19.42 1.74
CA ALA A 59 13.49 18.35 1.81
C ALA A 59 13.46 17.58 3.14
N ASP A 60 13.25 18.28 4.26
CA ASP A 60 13.11 17.66 5.58
C ASP A 60 11.82 16.83 5.70
N HIS A 61 10.72 17.32 5.13
CA HIS A 61 9.46 16.58 5.05
C HIS A 61 9.63 15.30 4.23
N ASP A 62 10.23 15.38 3.05
CA ASP A 62 10.45 14.22 2.20
C ASP A 62 11.36 13.19 2.88
N ARG A 63 12.45 13.64 3.51
CA ARG A 63 13.31 12.75 4.30
C ARG A 63 12.55 12.07 5.44
N SER A 64 11.70 12.83 6.14
CA SER A 64 10.85 12.30 7.21
C SER A 64 9.84 11.29 6.70
N PHE A 65 9.21 11.56 5.55
CA PHE A 65 8.28 10.64 4.90
C PHE A 65 8.96 9.31 4.54
N HIS A 66 10.10 9.35 3.85
CA HIS A 66 10.84 8.15 3.47
C HIS A 66 11.30 7.36 4.69
N ARG A 67 11.76 8.04 5.75
CA ARG A 67 12.15 7.38 7.01
C ARG A 67 10.96 6.66 7.65
N ARG A 68 9.80 7.31 7.77
CA ARG A 68 8.58 6.68 8.31
C ARG A 68 8.13 5.51 7.46
N HIS A 69 8.15 5.66 6.13
CA HIS A 69 7.79 4.57 5.23
C HIS A 69 8.73 3.37 5.39
N ALA A 70 10.05 3.59 5.45
CA ALA A 70 11.03 2.52 5.63
C ALA A 70 10.80 1.76 6.95
N VAL A 71 10.55 2.50 8.04
CA VAL A 71 10.22 1.90 9.35
C VAL A 71 8.91 1.10 9.27
N HIS A 72 7.86 1.65 8.67
CA HIS A 72 6.59 0.96 8.51
C HIS A 72 6.73 -0.34 7.69
N THR A 73 7.51 -0.32 6.61
CA THR A 73 7.83 -1.51 5.82
C THR A 73 8.60 -2.55 6.64
N ALA A 74 9.60 -2.13 7.41
CA ALA A 74 10.37 -3.02 8.27
C ALA A 74 9.48 -3.68 9.34
N ILE A 75 8.63 -2.90 10.01
CA ILE A 75 7.66 -3.40 10.99
C ILE A 75 6.72 -4.42 10.34
N ASN A 76 6.12 -4.09 9.20
CA ASN A 76 5.21 -5.02 8.52
C ASN A 76 5.87 -6.35 8.12
N ASN A 77 7.12 -6.31 7.69
CA ASN A 77 7.87 -7.52 7.37
C ASN A 77 8.17 -8.34 8.62
N GLN A 78 8.58 -7.70 9.72
CA GLN A 78 8.78 -8.36 11.01
C GLN A 78 7.47 -8.97 11.54
N SER A 79 6.36 -8.24 11.48
CA SER A 79 5.04 -8.75 11.88
C SER A 79 4.66 -10.02 11.12
N LYS A 80 4.87 -10.06 9.79
CA LYS A 80 4.61 -11.28 9.00
C LYS A 80 5.46 -12.47 9.43
N ILE A 81 6.73 -12.24 9.76
CA ILE A 81 7.64 -13.30 10.23
C ILE A 81 7.16 -13.81 11.60
N ILE A 82 6.85 -12.90 12.51
CA ILE A 82 6.36 -13.22 13.86
C ILE A 82 5.05 -14.01 13.78
N THR A 83 4.08 -13.58 12.98
CA THR A 83 2.81 -14.30 12.80
C THR A 83 3.03 -15.73 12.29
N LYS A 84 3.93 -15.93 11.32
CA LYS A 84 4.27 -17.28 10.83
C LYS A 84 4.90 -18.14 11.92
N ALA A 85 5.82 -17.58 12.71
CA ALA A 85 6.48 -18.29 13.80
C ALA A 85 5.48 -18.69 14.89
N ILE A 86 4.59 -17.77 15.30
CA ILE A 86 3.53 -18.03 16.28
C ILE A 86 2.62 -19.15 15.79
N ASN A 87 2.14 -19.10 14.54
CA ASN A 87 1.26 -20.12 13.99
C ASN A 87 1.91 -21.50 13.93
N LYS A 88 3.22 -21.56 13.64
CA LYS A 88 3.97 -22.82 13.64
C LYS A 88 4.10 -23.38 15.07
N GLN A 89 4.44 -22.52 16.03
CA GLN A 89 4.59 -22.93 17.43
C GLN A 89 3.25 -23.36 18.04
N SER A 90 2.17 -22.63 17.78
CA SER A 90 0.84 -22.98 18.30
C SER A 90 0.37 -24.33 17.76
N ALA A 91 0.55 -24.60 16.47
CA ALA A 91 0.21 -25.90 15.89
C ALA A 91 1.00 -27.06 16.52
N ALA A 92 2.30 -26.86 16.77
CA ALA A 92 3.14 -27.87 17.42
C ALA A 92 2.70 -28.12 18.88
N ILE A 93 2.40 -27.06 19.63
CA ILE A 93 1.90 -27.17 21.00
C ILE A 93 0.55 -27.89 21.04
N THR A 94 -0.37 -27.55 20.13
CA THR A 94 -1.67 -28.23 20.02
C THR A 94 -1.49 -29.73 19.73
N ALA A 95 -0.60 -30.10 18.82
CA ALA A 95 -0.31 -31.50 18.53
C ALA A 95 0.23 -32.25 19.77
N ALA A 96 1.21 -31.66 20.46
CA ALA A 96 1.79 -32.26 21.67
C ALA A 96 0.76 -32.42 22.80
N ILE A 97 -0.13 -31.44 23.01
CA ILE A 97 -1.21 -31.52 24.00
C ILE A 97 -2.18 -32.65 23.65
N ASN A 98 -2.53 -32.80 22.38
CA ASN A 98 -3.42 -33.87 21.95
C ASN A 98 -2.79 -35.26 22.17
N GLU A 99 -1.51 -35.43 21.85
CA GLU A 99 -0.78 -36.67 22.13
C GLU A 99 -0.77 -37.00 23.63
N GLN A 100 -0.45 -36.03 24.48
CA GLN A 100 -0.48 -36.22 25.94
C GLN A 100 -1.88 -36.55 26.47
N THR A 101 -2.92 -35.97 25.85
CA THR A 101 -4.31 -36.24 26.22
C THR A 101 -4.69 -37.69 25.94
N GLU A 102 -4.26 -38.26 24.80
CA GLU A 102 -4.51 -39.67 24.50
C GLU A 102 -3.77 -40.61 25.48
N VAL A 103 -2.50 -40.31 25.80
CA VAL A 103 -1.75 -41.07 26.81
C VAL A 103 -2.45 -41.06 28.18
N LEU A 104 -3.00 -39.91 28.59
CA LEU A 104 -3.75 -39.82 29.86
C LEU A 104 -5.06 -40.64 29.84
N LYS A 105 -5.74 -40.73 28.70
CA LYS A 105 -6.91 -41.61 28.55
C LYS A 105 -6.53 -43.08 28.71
N GLU A 106 -5.44 -43.50 28.09
CA GLU A 106 -4.92 -44.88 28.21
C GLU A 106 -4.55 -45.21 29.65
N HIS A 107 -3.84 -44.32 30.34
CA HIS A 107 -3.51 -44.49 31.76
C HIS A 107 -4.76 -44.57 32.64
N THR A 108 -5.77 -43.75 32.35
CA THR A 108 -7.06 -43.78 33.08
C THR A 108 -7.77 -45.12 32.90
N ALA A 109 -7.81 -45.65 31.67
CA ALA A 109 -8.38 -46.96 31.38
C ALA A 109 -7.62 -48.08 32.12
N ALA A 110 -6.29 -48.04 32.12
CA ALA A 110 -5.46 -49.01 32.83
C ALA A 110 -5.71 -48.99 34.35
N ILE A 111 -5.81 -47.79 34.95
CA ILE A 111 -6.11 -47.63 36.38
C ILE A 111 -7.50 -48.20 36.70
N ASN A 112 -8.50 -47.93 35.87
CA ASN A 112 -9.86 -48.46 36.07
C ASN A 112 -9.87 -50.00 36.01
N ASN A 113 -9.13 -50.60 35.05
CA ASN A 113 -8.99 -52.05 34.95
C ASN A 113 -8.31 -52.65 36.18
N HIS A 114 -7.22 -52.03 36.67
CA HIS A 114 -6.56 -52.48 37.89
C HIS A 114 -7.46 -52.35 39.12
N THR A 115 -8.24 -51.27 39.20
CA THR A 115 -9.19 -51.05 40.31
C THR A 115 -10.27 -52.13 40.32
N ALA A 116 -10.83 -52.47 39.15
CA ALA A 116 -11.80 -53.56 39.04
C ALA A 116 -11.19 -54.90 39.46
N ALA A 117 -10.00 -55.24 38.96
CA ALA A 117 -9.32 -56.48 39.30
C ALA A 117 -8.97 -56.59 40.80
N ILE A 118 -8.67 -55.46 41.45
CA ILE A 118 -8.47 -55.43 42.90
C ILE A 118 -9.79 -55.68 43.62
N ASN A 119 -10.87 -55.01 43.24
CA ASN A 119 -12.17 -55.22 43.89
C ASN A 119 -12.64 -56.68 43.76
N ASP A 120 -12.45 -57.29 42.59
CA ASP A 120 -12.77 -58.71 42.34
C ASP A 120 -11.96 -59.68 43.23
N GLN A 121 -10.82 -59.26 43.80
CA GLN A 121 -10.02 -60.10 44.73
C GLN A 121 -10.55 -60.08 46.17
N TYR A 122 -11.39 -59.11 46.53
CA TYR A 122 -11.89 -58.91 47.90
C TYR A 122 -13.40 -59.10 48.05
N GLU A 123 -14.11 -59.47 46.98
CA GLU A 123 -15.50 -59.97 46.99
C GLU A 123 -15.56 -61.51 46.99
#